data_AF-A0A8K0X585-F1
#
_entry.id   AF-A0A8K0X585-F1
#
_cell.length_a   1.000
_cell.length_b   1.000
_cell.length_c   1.000
_cell.angle_alpha   90.00
_cell.angle_beta   90.00
_cell.angle_gamma   90.00
#
_symmetry.space_group_name_H-M   'P 1'
#
loop_
_entity.id
_entity.type
_entity.pdbx_description
1 polymer ?
#
loop_
_entity_poly.entity_id
_entity_poly.type
_entity_poly.pdbx_seq_one_letter_code
_entity_poly.pdbx_strand_id
1 'polypeptide(L)'
;MQRVVNGRVELSTLQTFCILALLDFDAGRQERSRMVSSLAASLADSAKLHTDISGPERMRQERRRCYWAIVLLNDLNGGIPVRASTPPPYPRNTRDPALIPRLGPVPDNEPFKAMEVVLKLSEIWSKAQTYVKVCATTGAKDRRFPWEPDSHFSTTTTALMGLGVRMSLSHRYRSMDISRMTHDILEADRCFWGPWFMSRLMYHTIICLLNHPLLLTVQIGGAHSVTEAFLHQTSNSVTNHVSWNIHFIQLMRSRNFVPNDPVVVYCAAVVATIELQRSLSRSKGSETLRKKNGHTQGEWPMF
;
A
#
# COMPACT_ATOMS: atom_id res chain seq x y z
N MET A 1 33.93 1.01 4.14
CA MET A 1 33.52 1.77 5.35
C MET A 1 33.96 3.23 5.32
N GLN A 2 35.24 3.58 5.15
CA GLN A 2 35.71 4.98 5.18
C GLN A 2 34.95 5.95 4.24
N ARG A 3 34.56 5.53 3.04
CA ARG A 3 33.80 6.36 2.09
C ARG A 3 32.39 6.70 2.56
N VAL A 4 31.74 5.77 3.26
CA VAL A 4 30.41 5.95 3.87
C VAL A 4 30.52 6.92 5.04
N VAL A 5 31.56 6.78 5.87
CA VAL A 5 31.87 7.70 6.98
C VAL A 5 32.11 9.13 6.48
N ASN A 6 32.76 9.27 5.31
CA ASN A 6 33.08 10.57 4.72
C ASN A 6 31.94 11.15 3.84
N GLY A 7 30.77 10.50 3.75
CA GLY A 7 29.64 10.94 2.93
C GLY A 7 29.86 10.93 1.41
N ARG A 8 31.01 10.47 0.93
CA ARG A 8 31.38 10.40 -0.50
C ARG A 8 31.13 9.01 -1.05
N VAL A 9 29.86 8.69 -1.27
CA VAL A 9 29.43 7.38 -1.74
C VAL A 9 29.24 7.32 -3.25
N GLU A 10 29.53 6.16 -3.82
CA GLU A 10 29.17 5.84 -5.21
C GLU A 10 27.70 5.45 -5.33
N LEU A 11 27.16 5.56 -6.55
CA LEU A 11 25.81 5.08 -6.84
C LEU A 11 25.65 3.59 -6.52
N SER A 12 26.68 2.77 -6.79
CA SER A 12 26.72 1.33 -6.47
C SER A 12 26.53 1.06 -4.97
N THR A 13 27.09 1.92 -4.12
CA THR A 13 26.93 1.82 -2.65
C THR A 13 25.48 2.06 -2.26
N LEU A 14 24.83 3.09 -2.84
CA LEU A 14 23.41 3.37 -2.59
C LEU A 14 22.50 2.25 -3.12
N GLN A 15 22.76 1.73 -4.31
CA GLN A 15 22.06 0.56 -4.86
C GLN A 15 22.20 -0.67 -3.95
N THR A 16 23.40 -0.89 -3.39
CA THR A 16 23.65 -1.97 -2.43
C THR A 16 22.81 -1.79 -1.17
N PHE A 17 22.73 -0.56 -0.62
CA PHE A 17 21.86 -0.28 0.51
C PHE A 17 20.38 -0.53 0.20
N CYS A 18 19.89 -0.19 -1.00
CA CYS A 18 18.51 -0.53 -1.41
C CYS A 18 18.26 -2.04 -1.39
N ILE A 19 19.19 -2.83 -1.93
CA ILE A 19 19.08 -4.30 -1.95
C ILE A 19 19.10 -4.85 -0.52
N LEU A 20 20.01 -4.37 0.34
CA LEU A 20 20.09 -4.78 1.74
C LEU A 20 18.81 -4.43 2.51
N ALA A 21 18.27 -3.22 2.32
CA ALA A 21 17.01 -2.81 2.94
C ALA A 21 15.85 -3.70 2.49
N LEU A 22 15.78 -4.05 1.20
CA LEU A 22 14.76 -4.96 0.67
C LEU A 22 14.88 -6.36 1.25
N LEU A 23 16.11 -6.92 1.34
CA LEU A 23 16.35 -8.23 1.95
C LEU A 23 15.99 -8.25 3.44
N ASP A 24 16.21 -7.14 4.15
CA ASP A 24 15.81 -7.01 5.55
C ASP A 24 14.31 -6.87 5.72
N PHE A 25 13.66 -6.15 4.80
CA PHE A 25 12.22 -6.02 4.77
C PHE A 25 11.55 -7.37 4.51
N ASP A 26 12.04 -8.12 3.53
CA ASP A 26 11.57 -9.46 3.18
C ASP A 26 11.77 -10.47 4.32
N ALA A 27 12.92 -10.39 5.01
CA ALA A 27 13.20 -11.22 6.19
C ALA A 27 12.45 -10.79 7.47
N GLY A 28 11.56 -9.79 7.41
CA GLY A 28 10.81 -9.28 8.55
C GLY A 28 11.65 -8.49 9.56
N ARG A 29 12.91 -8.15 9.25
CA ARG A 29 13.81 -7.35 10.09
C ARG A 29 13.54 -5.86 9.90
N GLN A 30 12.33 -5.43 10.25
CA GLN A 30 11.81 -4.10 9.92
C GLN A 30 12.66 -2.95 10.48
N GLU A 31 13.15 -3.05 11.72
CA GLU A 31 14.02 -2.02 12.31
C GLU A 31 15.36 -1.87 11.56
N ARG A 32 15.93 -3.00 11.11
CA ARG A 32 17.17 -2.99 10.33
C ARG A 32 16.91 -2.40 8.94
N SER A 33 15.83 -2.80 8.28
CA SER A 33 15.43 -2.25 6.97
C SER A 33 15.18 -0.74 7.04
N ARG A 34 14.51 -0.26 8.10
CA ARG A 34 14.31 1.18 8.38
C ARG A 34 15.63 1.90 8.52
N MET A 35 16.53 1.42 9.38
CA MET A 35 17.84 2.02 9.61
C MET A 35 18.66 2.12 8.33
N VAL A 36 18.71 1.04 7.55
CA VAL A 36 19.43 0.98 6.26
C VAL A 36 18.81 1.96 5.25
N SER A 37 17.47 2.02 5.17
CA SER A 37 16.77 2.96 4.27
C SER A 37 17.01 4.42 4.65
N SER A 38 16.98 4.75 5.95
CA SER A 38 17.27 6.10 6.42
C SER A 38 18.71 6.51 6.14
N LEU A 39 19.68 5.62 6.35
CA LEU A 39 21.08 5.87 5.99
C LEU A 39 21.25 6.09 4.48
N ALA A 40 20.60 5.24 3.66
CA ALA A 40 20.62 5.39 2.21
C ALA A 40 20.05 6.75 1.77
N ALA A 41 18.97 7.20 2.41
CA ALA A 41 18.38 8.51 2.13
C ALA A 41 19.31 9.68 2.49
N SER A 42 19.92 9.67 3.67
CA SER A 42 20.89 10.70 4.07
C SER A 42 22.11 10.76 3.14
N LEU A 43 22.61 9.59 2.72
CA LEU A 43 23.73 9.49 1.78
C LEU A 43 23.34 9.92 0.36
N ALA A 44 22.12 9.60 -0.08
CA ALA A 44 21.59 10.05 -1.36
C ALA A 44 21.45 11.57 -1.42
N ASP A 45 21.01 12.19 -0.33
CA ASP A 45 20.94 13.65 -0.24
C ASP A 45 22.34 14.28 -0.25
N SER A 46 23.28 13.72 0.51
CA SER A 46 24.70 14.12 0.49
C SER A 46 25.33 14.01 -0.91
N ALA A 47 24.97 12.96 -1.65
CA ALA A 47 25.39 12.74 -3.03
C ALA A 47 24.55 13.51 -4.08
N LYS A 48 23.62 14.36 -3.63
CA LYS A 48 22.70 15.17 -4.44
C LYS A 48 21.94 14.34 -5.47
N LEU A 49 21.51 13.13 -5.13
CA LEU A 49 20.80 12.24 -6.08
C LEU A 49 19.50 12.84 -6.61
N HIS A 50 18.94 13.80 -5.89
CA HIS A 50 17.75 14.55 -6.31
C HIS A 50 18.01 15.48 -7.51
N THR A 51 19.27 15.93 -7.73
CA THR A 51 19.60 16.78 -8.87
C THR A 51 19.82 15.93 -10.12
N ASP A 52 19.20 16.35 -11.22
CA ASP A 52 19.47 15.75 -12.53
C ASP A 52 20.85 16.18 -13.02
N ILE A 53 21.56 15.26 -13.68
CA ILE A 53 22.93 15.49 -14.14
C ILE A 53 23.00 15.47 -15.66
N SER A 54 23.87 16.30 -16.23
CA SER A 54 24.23 16.22 -17.65
C SER A 54 25.00 14.91 -17.90
N GLY A 55 24.71 14.22 -19.00
CA GLY A 55 25.37 12.96 -19.33
C GLY A 55 24.54 12.05 -20.25
N PRO A 56 24.96 10.78 -20.44
CA PRO A 56 24.19 9.81 -21.20
C PRO A 56 22.84 9.48 -20.53
N GLU A 57 21.77 9.29 -21.32
CA GLU A 57 20.43 8.99 -20.80
C GLU A 57 20.41 7.74 -19.91
N ARG A 58 21.20 6.72 -20.24
CA ARG A 58 21.34 5.49 -19.43
C ARG A 58 21.78 5.81 -17.99
N MET A 59 22.79 6.66 -17.84
CA MET A 59 23.34 7.05 -16.53
C MET A 59 22.31 7.88 -15.74
N ARG A 60 21.62 8.82 -16.41
CA ARG A 60 20.52 9.58 -15.79
C ARG A 60 19.41 8.65 -15.29
N GLN A 61 18.98 7.69 -16.11
CA GLN A 61 17.92 6.74 -15.74
C GLN A 61 18.33 5.87 -14.57
N GLU A 62 19.58 5.40 -14.52
CA GLU A 62 20.09 4.62 -13.40
C GLU A 62 20.09 5.44 -12.09
N ARG A 63 20.55 6.70 -12.15
CA ARG A 63 20.52 7.63 -11.01
C ARG A 63 19.09 7.88 -10.52
N ARG A 64 18.16 8.17 -11.43
CA ARG A 64 16.73 8.38 -11.13
C ARG A 64 16.11 7.14 -10.48
N ARG A 65 16.35 5.95 -11.03
CA ARG A 65 15.85 4.69 -10.45
C ARG A 65 16.39 4.46 -9.05
N CYS A 66 17.68 4.72 -8.81
CA CYS A 66 18.26 4.60 -7.48
C CYS A 66 17.61 5.57 -6.50
N TYR A 67 17.45 6.84 -6.87
CA TYR A 67 16.77 7.83 -6.01
C TYR A 67 15.35 7.39 -5.66
N TRP A 68 14.55 7.02 -6.66
CA TRP A 68 13.17 6.61 -6.46
C TRP A 68 13.03 5.27 -5.72
N ALA A 69 14.00 4.36 -5.85
CA ALA A 69 14.05 3.14 -5.04
C ALA A 69 14.28 3.44 -3.55
N ILE A 70 15.15 4.40 -3.22
CA ILE A 70 15.37 4.84 -1.84
C ILE A 70 14.10 5.46 -1.26
N VAL A 71 13.44 6.34 -2.01
CA VAL A 71 12.15 6.94 -1.60
C VAL A 71 11.11 5.85 -1.36
N LEU A 72 10.95 4.91 -2.30
CA LEU A 72 10.01 3.81 -2.19
C LEU A 72 10.27 2.94 -0.96
N LEU A 73 11.51 2.48 -0.76
CA LEU A 73 11.86 1.62 0.38
C LEU A 73 11.67 2.33 1.71
N ASN A 74 12.00 3.61 1.78
CA ASN A 74 11.76 4.42 2.97
C ASN A 74 10.26 4.55 3.28
N ASP A 75 9.45 4.84 2.26
CA ASP A 75 7.99 4.96 2.37
C ASP A 75 7.34 3.62 2.80
N LEU A 76 7.75 2.50 2.20
CA LEU A 76 7.25 1.17 2.53
C LEU A 76 7.56 0.77 3.98
N ASN A 77 8.70 1.23 4.49
CA ASN A 77 9.11 1.03 5.88
C ASN A 77 8.41 1.98 6.87
N GLY A 78 7.61 2.94 6.40
CA GLY A 78 6.99 3.97 7.25
C GLY A 78 8.03 4.95 7.83
N GLY A 79 9.11 5.19 7.09
CA GLY A 79 10.15 6.16 7.44
C GLY A 79 9.68 7.61 7.27
N ILE A 80 10.49 8.55 7.75
CA ILE A 80 10.26 9.99 7.57
C ILE A 80 10.32 10.29 6.07
N PRO A 81 9.40 11.08 5.48
CA PRO A 81 9.46 11.43 4.07
C PRO A 81 10.82 12.05 3.70
N VAL A 82 11.50 11.44 2.73
CA VAL A 82 12.84 11.85 2.24
C VAL A 82 12.79 12.41 0.81
N ARG A 83 11.59 12.69 0.30
CA ARG A 83 11.41 13.28 -1.02
C ARG A 83 11.88 14.74 -1.00
N ALA A 84 12.73 15.10 -1.96
CA ALA A 84 13.21 16.47 -2.11
C ALA A 84 12.07 17.39 -2.58
N SER A 85 12.18 18.69 -2.27
CA SER A 85 11.22 19.71 -2.73
C SER A 85 11.09 19.73 -4.26
N THR A 86 12.21 19.48 -4.95
CA THR A 86 12.30 19.34 -6.40
C THR A 86 12.85 17.94 -6.74
N PRO A 87 11.99 16.90 -6.75
CA PRO A 87 12.44 15.56 -7.04
C PRO A 87 12.83 15.43 -8.52
N PRO A 88 13.77 14.55 -8.87
CA PRO A 88 14.10 14.27 -10.26
C PRO A 88 12.90 13.64 -10.96
N PRO A 89 12.80 13.72 -12.30
CA PRO A 89 11.72 13.10 -13.04
C PRO A 89 11.58 11.60 -12.69
N TYR A 90 10.35 11.09 -12.74
CA TYR A 90 10.11 9.66 -12.62
C TYR A 90 10.93 8.87 -13.64
N PRO A 91 11.45 7.68 -13.27
CA PRO A 91 12.22 6.88 -14.20
C PRO A 91 11.32 6.47 -15.37
N ARG A 92 11.90 6.42 -16.57
CA ARG A 92 11.18 5.90 -17.73
C ARG A 92 10.86 4.43 -17.48
N ASN A 93 9.65 4.03 -17.88
CA ASN A 93 9.29 2.62 -18.00
C ASN A 93 10.35 1.91 -18.85
N THR A 94 10.62 0.65 -18.54
CA THR A 94 11.51 -0.19 -19.34
C THR A 94 11.00 -0.37 -20.77
N ARG A 95 9.67 -0.40 -20.97
CA ARG A 95 8.91 -0.29 -22.22
C ARG A 95 7.43 -0.06 -21.85
N ASP A 96 6.63 0.53 -22.76
CA ASP A 96 5.18 0.34 -22.70
C ASP A 96 4.91 -1.08 -23.21
N PRO A 97 4.12 -1.91 -22.50
CA PRO A 97 3.90 -3.28 -22.90
C PRO A 97 3.32 -3.32 -24.30
N ALA A 98 3.98 -4.08 -25.18
CA ALA A 98 3.50 -4.29 -26.55
C ALA A 98 2.09 -4.90 -26.58
N LEU A 99 1.68 -5.55 -25.50
CA LEU A 99 0.41 -6.26 -25.35
C LEU A 99 -0.27 -5.86 -24.04
N ILE A 100 -0.74 -4.61 -23.92
CA ILE A 100 -1.71 -4.24 -22.87
C ILE A 100 -3.10 -4.68 -23.34
N PRO A 101 -3.76 -5.70 -22.74
CA PRO A 101 -5.10 -6.10 -23.15
C PRO A 101 -6.13 -5.08 -22.68
N ARG A 102 -6.88 -4.46 -23.60
CA ARG A 102 -7.80 -3.36 -23.30
C ARG A 102 -9.20 -3.66 -23.80
N LEU A 103 -10.20 -3.13 -23.08
CA LEU A 103 -11.61 -3.24 -23.46
C LEU A 103 -12.06 -2.17 -24.48
N GLY A 104 -11.21 -1.20 -24.82
CA GLY A 104 -11.53 -0.14 -25.79
C GLY A 104 -10.36 0.79 -26.09
N PRO A 105 -10.53 1.76 -27.01
CA PRO A 105 -9.50 2.73 -27.34
C PRO A 105 -9.25 3.64 -26.14
N VAL A 106 -8.07 3.50 -25.53
CA VAL A 106 -7.51 4.52 -24.63
C VAL A 106 -6.79 5.52 -25.55
N PRO A 107 -6.86 6.83 -25.31
CA PRO A 107 -6.13 7.80 -26.12
C PRO A 107 -4.67 7.35 -26.27
N ASP A 108 -4.25 7.13 -27.52
CA ASP A 108 -2.95 6.52 -27.88
C ASP A 108 -1.74 7.28 -27.30
N ASN A 109 -1.94 8.51 -26.86
CA ASN A 109 -0.91 9.41 -26.35
C ASN A 109 -0.71 9.39 -24.83
N GLU A 110 -1.42 8.56 -24.06
CA GLU A 110 -1.21 8.50 -22.61
C GLU A 110 -0.37 7.29 -22.17
N PRO A 111 0.94 7.49 -21.87
CA PRO A 111 1.84 6.41 -21.50
C PRO A 111 1.46 5.78 -20.15
N PHE A 112 1.59 4.46 -20.08
CA PHE A 112 1.19 3.64 -18.92
C PHE A 112 2.28 3.62 -17.86
N LYS A 113 2.28 4.57 -16.92
CA LYS A 113 3.37 4.69 -15.93
C LYS A 113 3.06 3.95 -14.62
N ALA A 114 2.95 2.62 -14.68
CA ALA A 114 2.60 1.81 -13.50
C ALA A 114 3.53 2.05 -12.29
N MET A 115 4.84 2.18 -12.54
CA MET A 115 5.80 2.48 -11.49
C MET A 115 5.61 3.88 -10.88
N GLU A 116 5.24 4.88 -11.68
CA GLU A 116 4.91 6.22 -11.16
C GLU A 116 3.71 6.16 -10.21
N VAL A 117 2.70 5.34 -10.52
CA VAL A 117 1.55 5.13 -9.63
C VAL A 117 1.98 4.47 -8.31
N VAL A 118 2.87 3.46 -8.35
CA VAL A 118 3.44 2.85 -7.14
C VAL A 118 4.18 3.88 -6.29
N LEU A 119 5.03 4.72 -6.89
CA LEU A 119 5.78 5.76 -6.18
C LEU A 119 4.90 6.87 -5.59
N LYS A 120 3.75 7.14 -6.21
CA LYS A 120 2.75 8.06 -5.64
C LYS A 120 1.95 7.39 -4.51
N LEU A 121 1.65 6.10 -4.65
CA LEU A 121 0.96 5.33 -3.61
C LEU A 121 1.84 5.06 -2.40
N SER A 122 3.16 4.93 -2.55
CA SER A 122 4.09 4.69 -1.43
C SER A 122 4.03 5.82 -0.39
N GLU A 123 3.91 7.07 -0.83
CA GLU A 123 3.76 8.20 0.08
C GLU A 123 2.47 8.10 0.92
N ILE A 124 1.36 7.71 0.28
CA ILE A 124 0.06 7.52 0.96
C ILE A 124 0.11 6.26 1.85
N TRP A 125 0.82 5.22 1.40
CA TRP A 125 1.08 4.03 2.18
C TRP A 125 1.82 4.37 3.47
N SER A 126 2.85 5.21 3.43
CA SER A 126 3.57 5.67 4.62
C SER A 126 2.64 6.41 5.59
N LYS A 127 1.70 7.24 5.10
CA LYS A 127 0.66 7.86 5.93
C LYS A 127 -0.25 6.81 6.58
N ALA A 128 -0.65 5.77 5.84
CA ALA A 128 -1.43 4.66 6.38
C ALA A 128 -0.66 3.84 7.42
N GLN A 129 0.64 3.59 7.21
CA GLN A 129 1.50 2.94 8.22
C GLN A 129 1.63 3.79 9.49
N THR A 130 1.74 5.11 9.33
CA THR A 130 1.74 6.06 10.46
C THR A 130 0.42 5.99 11.23
N TYR A 131 -0.71 5.93 10.53
CA TYR A 131 -2.02 5.71 11.14
C TYR A 131 -2.06 4.45 12.00
N VAL A 132 -1.62 3.31 11.45
CA VAL A 132 -1.54 2.03 12.19
C VAL A 132 -0.68 2.17 13.45
N LYS A 133 0.50 2.81 13.32
CA LYS A 133 1.44 3.00 14.43
C LYS A 133 0.84 3.87 15.53
N VAL A 134 0.22 4.99 15.17
CA VAL A 134 -0.43 5.92 16.11
C VAL A 134 -1.59 5.25 16.84
N CYS A 135 -2.39 4.43 16.15
CA CYS A 135 -3.42 3.61 16.81
C CYS A 135 -2.83 2.70 17.89
N ALA A 136 -1.67 2.09 17.62
CA ALA A 136 -1.02 1.18 18.57
C ALA A 136 -0.33 1.89 19.75
N THR A 137 0.23 3.09 19.54
CA THR A 137 1.10 3.74 20.54
C THR A 137 0.44 4.88 21.31
N THR A 138 -0.53 5.58 20.73
CA THR A 138 -1.10 6.79 21.32
C THR A 138 -2.20 6.43 22.31
N GLY A 139 -2.21 7.06 23.49
CA GLY A 139 -3.25 6.86 24.51
C GLY A 139 -4.62 7.38 24.08
N ALA A 140 -5.70 6.88 24.69
CA ALA A 140 -7.07 7.20 24.28
C ALA A 140 -7.42 8.71 24.28
N LYS A 141 -6.81 9.50 25.18
CA LYS A 141 -7.07 10.94 25.35
C LYS A 141 -6.51 11.81 24.22
N ASP A 142 -5.44 11.37 23.57
CA ASP A 142 -4.74 12.14 22.53
C ASP A 142 -5.11 11.68 21.11
N ARG A 143 -6.04 10.72 20.99
CA ARG A 143 -6.50 10.20 19.70
C ARG A 143 -7.53 11.13 19.08
N ARG A 144 -7.33 11.45 17.80
CA ARG A 144 -8.35 12.09 16.97
C ARG A 144 -9.26 11.03 16.34
N PHE A 145 -10.55 11.32 16.32
CA PHE A 145 -11.55 10.51 15.64
C PHE A 145 -11.35 10.54 14.11
N PRO A 146 -11.78 9.48 13.39
CA PRO A 146 -11.61 9.38 11.95
C PRO A 146 -12.14 10.58 11.15
N TRP A 147 -13.30 11.10 11.55
CA TRP A 147 -13.99 12.20 10.87
C TRP A 147 -13.47 13.59 11.22
N GLU A 148 -12.58 13.71 12.21
CA GLU A 148 -12.00 15.01 12.54
C GLU A 148 -11.09 15.51 11.41
N PRO A 149 -11.11 16.82 11.13
CA PRO A 149 -10.11 17.45 10.29
C PRO A 149 -8.70 17.13 10.81
N ASP A 150 -7.78 16.91 9.88
CA ASP A 150 -6.37 16.61 10.14
C ASP A 150 -6.08 15.32 10.93
N SER A 151 -7.07 14.46 11.17
CA SER A 151 -6.82 13.10 11.67
C SER A 151 -5.96 12.32 10.66
N HIS A 152 -5.17 11.35 11.14
CA HIS A 152 -4.41 10.48 10.23
C HIS A 152 -5.32 9.73 9.24
N PHE A 153 -6.56 9.42 9.65
CA PHE A 153 -7.56 8.82 8.78
C PHE A 153 -8.00 9.78 7.68
N SER A 154 -8.43 11.00 8.04
CA SER A 154 -8.99 11.97 7.09
C SER A 154 -7.91 12.48 6.13
N THR A 155 -6.71 12.78 6.61
CA THR A 155 -5.58 13.22 5.76
C THR A 155 -5.11 12.15 4.79
N THR A 156 -5.05 10.88 5.20
CA THR A 156 -4.71 9.76 4.31
C THR A 156 -5.81 9.54 3.27
N THR A 157 -7.07 9.60 3.69
CA THR A 157 -8.23 9.49 2.78
C THR A 157 -8.20 10.59 1.73
N THR A 158 -8.01 11.85 2.13
CA THR A 158 -7.90 13.00 1.22
C THR A 158 -6.75 12.82 0.22
N ALA A 159 -5.58 12.37 0.67
CA ALA A 159 -4.44 12.11 -0.21
C ALA A 159 -4.75 11.02 -1.25
N LEU A 160 -5.43 9.94 -0.83
CA LEU A 160 -5.83 8.85 -1.71
C LEU A 160 -6.87 9.29 -2.75
N MET A 161 -7.88 10.05 -2.34
CA MET A 161 -8.90 10.58 -3.26
C MET A 161 -8.27 11.56 -4.26
N GLY A 162 -7.40 12.45 -3.80
CA GLY A 162 -6.66 13.38 -4.65
C GLY A 162 -5.79 12.65 -5.69
N LEU A 163 -5.19 11.52 -5.33
CA LEU A 163 -4.48 10.68 -6.30
C LEU A 163 -5.43 10.06 -7.34
N GLY A 164 -6.60 9.56 -6.91
CA GLY A 164 -7.60 8.98 -7.79
C GLY A 164 -8.11 9.92 -8.89
N VAL A 165 -8.27 11.21 -8.57
CA VAL A 165 -8.65 12.25 -9.56
C VAL A 165 -7.59 12.44 -10.63
N ARG A 166 -6.30 12.29 -10.26
CA ARG A 166 -5.16 12.47 -11.18
C ARG A 166 -4.75 11.19 -11.90
N MET A 167 -5.35 10.04 -11.56
CA MET A 167 -5.05 8.78 -12.24
C MET A 167 -5.81 8.67 -13.55
N SER A 168 -5.06 8.44 -14.64
CA SER A 168 -5.60 8.12 -15.95
C SER A 168 -6.61 6.97 -15.92
N LEU A 169 -7.57 7.00 -16.85
CA LEU A 169 -8.44 5.86 -17.18
C LEU A 169 -7.66 4.61 -17.57
N SER A 170 -6.48 4.81 -18.14
CA SER A 170 -5.53 3.78 -18.54
C SER A 170 -5.13 2.92 -17.33
N HIS A 171 -4.96 3.54 -16.18
CA HIS A 171 -4.69 2.88 -14.90
C HIS A 171 -5.94 2.45 -14.15
N ARG A 172 -7.07 2.13 -14.79
CA ARG A 172 -8.26 1.61 -14.10
C ARG A 172 -8.46 0.13 -14.42
N TYR A 173 -8.91 -0.65 -13.44
CA TYR A 173 -9.24 -2.07 -13.68
C TYR A 173 -10.28 -2.22 -14.81
N ARG A 174 -11.27 -1.34 -14.88
CA ARG A 174 -12.35 -1.37 -15.87
C ARG A 174 -11.88 -1.18 -17.32
N SER A 175 -10.70 -0.64 -17.58
CA SER A 175 -10.19 -0.48 -18.95
C SER A 175 -9.41 -1.70 -19.44
N MET A 176 -9.18 -2.69 -18.56
CA MET A 176 -8.38 -3.88 -18.84
C MET A 176 -9.22 -5.06 -19.28
N ASP A 177 -8.78 -5.76 -20.33
CA ASP A 177 -9.36 -7.03 -20.74
C ASP A 177 -8.70 -8.20 -19.98
N ILE A 178 -9.25 -8.50 -18.80
CA ILE A 178 -8.74 -9.56 -17.91
C ILE A 178 -8.84 -10.95 -18.55
N SER A 179 -9.79 -11.15 -19.47
CA SER A 179 -9.96 -12.42 -20.16
C SER A 179 -8.76 -12.74 -21.07
N ARG A 180 -8.16 -11.70 -21.64
CA ARG A 180 -6.97 -11.78 -22.50
C ARG A 180 -5.64 -11.76 -21.75
N MET A 181 -5.63 -11.52 -20.43
CA MET A 181 -4.40 -11.62 -19.65
C MET A 181 -4.00 -13.08 -19.48
N THR A 182 -3.04 -13.56 -20.27
CA THR A 182 -2.47 -14.91 -20.13
C THR A 182 -1.16 -14.87 -19.34
N HIS A 183 -0.71 -16.02 -18.85
CA HIS A 183 0.61 -16.17 -18.24
C HIS A 183 1.72 -15.55 -19.12
N ASP A 184 1.73 -15.90 -20.41
CA ASP A 184 2.80 -15.47 -21.33
C ASP A 184 2.81 -13.95 -21.55
N ILE A 185 1.63 -13.31 -21.58
CA ILE A 185 1.53 -11.84 -21.66
C ILE A 185 2.08 -11.18 -20.39
N LEU A 186 1.80 -11.78 -19.23
CA LEU A 186 2.30 -11.25 -17.95
C LEU A 186 3.82 -11.43 -17.82
N GLU A 187 4.34 -12.60 -18.18
CA GLU A 187 5.77 -12.91 -18.12
C GLU A 187 6.58 -12.12 -19.17
N ALA A 188 6.01 -11.85 -20.35
CA ALA A 188 6.66 -11.05 -21.38
C ALA A 188 7.00 -9.63 -20.91
N ASP A 189 6.25 -9.06 -19.96
CA ASP A 189 6.52 -7.72 -19.39
C ASP A 189 6.26 -7.62 -17.89
N ARG A 190 6.99 -8.44 -17.11
CA ARG A 190 6.94 -8.39 -15.63
C ARG A 190 7.27 -7.01 -15.06
N CYS A 191 8.13 -6.25 -15.73
CA CYS A 191 8.53 -4.91 -15.29
C CYS A 191 7.37 -3.92 -15.30
N PHE A 192 6.36 -4.14 -16.14
CA PHE A 192 5.11 -3.41 -16.10
C PHE A 192 4.07 -4.05 -15.18
N TRP A 193 3.83 -5.36 -15.34
CA TRP A 193 2.73 -6.03 -14.64
C TRP A 193 2.96 -6.13 -13.13
N GLY A 194 4.21 -6.30 -12.69
CA GLY A 194 4.56 -6.28 -11.27
C GLY A 194 4.12 -5.00 -10.57
N PRO A 195 4.61 -3.82 -10.99
CA PRO A 195 4.15 -2.53 -10.47
C PRO A 195 2.65 -2.30 -10.64
N TRP A 196 2.04 -2.78 -11.74
CA TRP A 196 0.60 -2.66 -11.92
C TRP A 196 -0.18 -3.41 -10.84
N PHE A 197 0.11 -4.69 -10.59
CA PHE A 197 -0.54 -5.47 -9.52
C PHE A 197 -0.24 -4.88 -8.15
N MET A 198 1.01 -4.49 -7.90
CA MET A 198 1.43 -3.85 -6.66
C MET A 198 0.60 -2.58 -6.39
N SER A 199 0.40 -1.72 -7.39
CA SER A 199 -0.40 -0.51 -7.24
C SER A 199 -1.86 -0.80 -6.84
N ARG A 200 -2.46 -1.89 -7.35
CA ARG A 200 -3.83 -2.31 -7.00
C ARG A 200 -3.92 -2.77 -5.56
N LEU A 201 -3.01 -3.66 -5.18
CA LEU A 201 -2.95 -4.21 -3.84
C LEU A 201 -2.68 -3.09 -2.82
N MET A 202 -1.75 -2.18 -3.12
CA MET A 202 -1.46 -1.02 -2.26
C MET A 202 -2.69 -0.13 -2.09
N TYR A 203 -3.35 0.25 -3.19
CA TYR A 203 -4.53 1.12 -3.16
C TYR A 203 -5.64 0.53 -2.27
N HIS A 204 -6.01 -0.73 -2.50
CA HIS A 204 -7.09 -1.36 -1.74
C HIS A 204 -6.69 -1.64 -0.29
N THR A 205 -5.44 -2.02 -0.06
CA THR A 205 -4.93 -2.28 1.30
C THR A 205 -4.88 -1.01 2.15
N ILE A 206 -4.53 0.16 1.59
CA ILE A 206 -4.61 1.44 2.31
C ILE A 206 -6.04 1.66 2.84
N ILE A 207 -7.06 1.42 2.00
CA ILE A 207 -8.46 1.59 2.41
C ILE A 207 -8.85 0.53 3.47
N CYS A 208 -8.39 -0.71 3.30
CA CYS A 208 -8.59 -1.76 4.29
C CYS A 208 -7.95 -1.41 5.64
N LEU A 209 -6.75 -0.82 5.67
CA LEU A 209 -6.10 -0.37 6.90
C LEU A 209 -6.91 0.72 7.59
N LEU A 210 -7.30 1.77 6.85
CA LEU A 210 -8.10 2.86 7.39
C LEU A 210 -9.42 2.37 8.00
N ASN A 211 -10.03 1.35 7.39
CA ASN A 211 -11.30 0.78 7.84
C ASN A 211 -11.13 -0.54 8.61
N HIS A 212 -9.91 -0.86 9.08
CA HIS A 212 -9.64 -2.13 9.72
C HIS A 212 -10.41 -2.18 11.05
N PRO A 213 -11.23 -3.22 11.34
CA PRO A 213 -12.15 -3.12 12.47
C PRO A 213 -11.42 -3.08 13.82
N LEU A 214 -10.28 -3.77 14.00
CA LEU A 214 -9.42 -3.59 15.19
C LEU A 214 -8.91 -2.14 15.36
N LEU A 215 -8.37 -1.53 14.30
CA LEU A 215 -7.82 -0.17 14.37
C LEU A 215 -8.90 0.85 14.65
N LEU A 216 -10.06 0.72 13.99
CA LEU A 216 -11.23 1.55 14.28
C LEU A 216 -11.71 1.38 15.72
N THR A 217 -11.78 0.14 16.24
CA THR A 217 -12.17 -0.11 17.65
C THR A 217 -11.25 0.62 18.62
N VAL A 218 -9.93 0.55 18.38
CA VAL A 218 -8.94 1.24 19.19
C VAL A 218 -9.08 2.76 19.05
N GLN A 219 -9.27 3.26 17.83
CA GLN A 219 -9.35 4.68 17.55
C GLN A 219 -10.61 5.34 18.14
N ILE A 220 -11.77 4.70 18.03
CA ILE A 220 -13.02 5.23 18.57
C ILE A 220 -13.14 5.03 20.08
N GLY A 221 -12.37 4.11 20.68
CA GLY A 221 -12.25 3.97 22.13
C GLY A 221 -13.58 3.72 22.88
N GLY A 222 -14.58 3.15 22.20
CA GLY A 222 -15.93 2.98 22.77
C GLY A 222 -16.75 4.27 22.85
N ALA A 223 -16.39 5.33 22.10
CA ALA A 223 -17.18 6.56 22.04
C ALA A 223 -18.65 6.26 21.69
N HIS A 224 -19.56 6.73 22.54
CA HIS A 224 -21.00 6.47 22.41
C HIS A 224 -21.66 7.31 21.30
N SER A 225 -20.91 8.25 20.70
CA SER A 225 -21.38 9.20 19.70
C SER A 225 -20.95 8.86 18.26
N VAL A 226 -20.46 7.63 18.00
CA VAL A 226 -20.13 7.21 16.63
C VAL A 226 -21.43 7.09 15.82
N THR A 227 -21.51 7.81 14.70
CA THR A 227 -22.72 7.78 13.87
C THR A 227 -22.89 6.43 13.18
N GLU A 228 -24.13 5.96 13.06
CA GLU A 228 -24.45 4.74 12.30
C GLU A 228 -23.98 4.85 10.85
N ALA A 229 -24.10 6.03 10.25
CA ALA A 229 -23.62 6.31 8.90
C ALA A 229 -22.13 5.98 8.73
N PHE A 230 -21.29 6.37 9.69
CA PHE A 230 -19.86 6.05 9.67
C PHE A 230 -19.62 4.54 9.79
N LEU A 231 -20.34 3.85 10.69
CA LEU A 231 -20.23 2.39 10.85
C LEU A 231 -20.65 1.64 9.58
N HIS A 232 -21.74 2.04 8.95
CA HIS A 232 -22.19 1.47 7.68
C HIS A 232 -21.18 1.73 6.55
N GLN A 233 -20.67 2.96 6.44
CA GLN A 233 -19.69 3.32 5.42
C GLN A 233 -18.40 2.51 5.56
N THR A 234 -17.85 2.43 6.76
CA THR A 234 -16.60 1.69 7.03
C THR A 234 -16.77 0.19 6.77
N SER A 235 -17.88 -0.40 7.20
CA SER A 235 -18.21 -1.81 6.97
C SER A 235 -18.36 -2.16 5.49
N ASN A 236 -19.05 -1.31 4.73
CA ASN A 236 -19.20 -1.47 3.28
C ASN A 236 -17.86 -1.29 2.56
N SER A 237 -17.09 -0.26 2.95
CA SER A 237 -15.78 0.03 2.36
C SER A 237 -14.81 -1.13 2.55
N VAL A 238 -14.64 -1.62 3.78
CA VAL A 238 -13.71 -2.72 4.07
C VAL A 238 -14.14 -4.00 3.36
N THR A 239 -15.44 -4.32 3.32
CA THR A 239 -15.95 -5.50 2.61
C THR A 239 -15.62 -5.45 1.12
N ASN A 240 -15.91 -4.32 0.46
CA ASN A 240 -15.64 -4.15 -0.96
C ASN A 240 -14.14 -4.27 -1.26
N HIS A 241 -13.28 -3.62 -0.49
CA HIS A 241 -11.84 -3.58 -0.75
C HIS A 241 -11.10 -4.87 -0.37
N VAL A 242 -11.61 -5.64 0.59
CA VAL A 242 -11.17 -7.02 0.82
C VAL A 242 -11.45 -7.88 -0.41
N SER A 243 -12.66 -7.82 -0.97
CA SER A 243 -13.02 -8.58 -2.18
C SER A 243 -12.11 -8.23 -3.36
N TRP A 244 -11.77 -6.95 -3.55
CA TRP A 244 -10.81 -6.55 -4.58
C TRP A 244 -9.41 -7.10 -4.36
N ASN A 245 -8.87 -7.05 -3.14
CA ASN A 245 -7.56 -7.65 -2.85
C ASN A 245 -7.55 -9.15 -3.12
N ILE A 246 -8.57 -9.88 -2.65
CA ILE A 246 -8.73 -11.31 -2.91
C ILE A 246 -8.78 -11.58 -4.41
N HIS A 247 -9.56 -10.80 -5.16
CA HIS A 247 -9.66 -10.92 -6.60
C HIS A 247 -8.29 -10.77 -7.29
N PHE A 248 -7.48 -9.77 -6.94
CA PHE A 248 -6.15 -9.60 -7.54
C PHE A 248 -5.18 -10.72 -7.18
N ILE A 249 -5.20 -11.21 -5.94
CA ILE A 249 -4.41 -12.36 -5.50
C ILE A 249 -4.81 -13.61 -6.28
N GLN A 250 -6.11 -13.86 -6.43
CA GLN A 250 -6.64 -14.97 -7.22
C GLN A 250 -6.31 -14.83 -8.70
N LEU A 251 -6.36 -13.63 -9.26
CA LEU A 251 -6.00 -13.37 -10.66
C LEU A 251 -4.53 -13.72 -10.91
N MET A 252 -3.61 -13.22 -10.08
CA MET A 252 -2.18 -13.59 -10.16
C MET A 252 -1.98 -15.11 -10.08
N ARG A 253 -2.63 -15.76 -9.11
CA ARG A 253 -2.58 -17.22 -8.94
C ARG A 253 -3.12 -17.97 -10.17
N SER A 254 -4.25 -17.53 -10.72
CA SER A 254 -4.90 -18.16 -11.88
C SER A 254 -4.09 -18.02 -13.18
N ARG A 255 -3.10 -17.11 -13.21
CA ARG A 255 -2.21 -16.88 -14.34
C ARG A 255 -0.77 -17.33 -14.05
N ASN A 256 -0.54 -18.03 -12.94
CA ASN A 256 0.79 -18.43 -12.46
C ASN A 256 1.79 -17.25 -12.35
N PHE A 257 1.28 -16.04 -12.12
CA PHE A 257 2.11 -14.86 -11.94
C PHE A 257 2.58 -14.78 -10.49
N VAL A 258 3.84 -15.10 -10.25
CA VAL A 258 4.43 -15.05 -8.90
C VAL A 258 4.92 -13.64 -8.60
N PRO A 259 4.38 -12.93 -7.60
CA PRO A 259 4.92 -11.64 -7.19
C PRO A 259 6.27 -11.83 -6.49
N ASN A 260 7.22 -10.95 -6.79
CA ASN A 260 8.56 -10.95 -6.17
C ASN A 260 8.67 -9.95 -5.00
N ASP A 261 7.55 -9.33 -4.60
CA ASP A 261 7.56 -8.18 -3.70
C ASP A 261 6.90 -8.50 -2.34
N PRO A 262 7.59 -8.27 -1.21
CA PRO A 262 7.08 -8.53 0.14
C PRO A 262 5.84 -7.72 0.53
N VAL A 263 5.54 -6.60 -0.16
CA VAL A 263 4.31 -5.82 0.06
C VAL A 263 3.07 -6.66 -0.25
N VAL A 264 3.13 -7.60 -1.20
CA VAL A 264 2.00 -8.50 -1.47
C VAL A 264 1.67 -9.37 -0.27
N VAL A 265 2.70 -9.84 0.45
CA VAL A 265 2.53 -10.62 1.68
C VAL A 265 1.85 -9.78 2.76
N TYR A 266 2.28 -8.53 2.94
CA TYR A 266 1.65 -7.60 3.87
C TYR A 266 0.17 -7.35 3.52
N CYS A 267 -0.15 -7.11 2.24
CA CYS A 267 -1.53 -6.93 1.78
C CYS A 267 -2.40 -8.15 2.09
N ALA A 268 -1.89 -9.36 1.84
CA ALA A 268 -2.57 -10.60 2.18
C ALA A 268 -2.78 -10.76 3.69
N ALA A 269 -1.78 -10.39 4.51
CA ALA A 269 -1.89 -10.43 5.97
C ALA A 269 -2.98 -9.48 6.49
N VAL A 270 -3.06 -8.25 5.99
CA VAL A 270 -4.12 -7.29 6.36
C VAL A 270 -5.51 -7.82 6.03
N VAL A 271 -5.68 -8.41 4.84
CA VAL A 271 -6.96 -9.04 4.46
C VAL A 271 -7.29 -10.21 5.39
N ALA A 272 -6.31 -11.06 5.69
CA ALA A 272 -6.49 -12.20 6.57
C ALA A 272 -6.89 -11.79 7.99
N THR A 273 -6.29 -10.73 8.55
CA THR A 273 -6.66 -10.23 9.89
C THR A 273 -8.07 -9.65 9.94
N ILE A 274 -8.52 -8.99 8.87
CA ILE A 274 -9.90 -8.51 8.76
C ILE A 274 -10.88 -9.68 8.73
N GLU A 275 -10.65 -10.68 7.87
CA GLU A 275 -11.54 -11.84 7.75
C GLU A 275 -11.54 -12.70 9.01
N LEU A 276 -10.39 -12.84 9.69
CA LEU A 276 -10.32 -13.47 11.01
C LEU A 276 -11.18 -12.73 12.04
N GLN A 277 -11.14 -11.39 12.08
CA GLN A 277 -11.98 -10.64 13.00
C GLN A 277 -13.48 -10.79 12.67
N ARG A 278 -13.83 -10.83 11.39
CA ARG A 278 -15.23 -11.06 10.96
C ARG A 278 -15.73 -12.44 11.36
N SER A 279 -14.91 -13.48 11.23
CA SER A 279 -15.29 -14.84 11.61
C SER A 279 -15.51 -14.96 13.12
N LEU A 280 -14.64 -14.34 13.93
CA LEU A 280 -14.78 -14.30 15.39
C LEU A 280 -16.06 -13.59 15.83
N SER A 281 -16.39 -12.45 15.20
CA SER A 281 -17.63 -11.70 15.49
C SER A 281 -18.89 -12.51 15.14
N ARG A 282 -18.88 -13.25 14.02
CA ARG A 282 -19.99 -14.14 13.62
C ARG A 282 -20.17 -15.29 14.61
N SER A 283 -19.07 -15.91 15.07
CA SER A 283 -19.12 -16.99 16.07
C SER A 283 -19.77 -16.51 17.36
N LYS A 284 -19.32 -15.37 17.92
CA LYS A 284 -19.90 -14.79 19.14
C LYS A 284 -21.38 -14.42 18.98
N GLY A 285 -21.78 -13.91 17.81
CA GLY A 285 -23.19 -13.64 17.50
C GLY A 285 -24.04 -14.91 17.51
N SER A 286 -23.53 -16.00 16.94
CA SER A 286 -24.23 -17.29 16.93
C SER A 286 -24.37 -17.90 18.33
N GLU A 287 -23.35 -17.79 19.18
CA GLU A 287 -23.38 -18.26 20.56
C GLU A 287 -24.34 -17.46 21.44
N THR A 288 -24.38 -16.14 21.27
CA THR A 288 -25.31 -15.27 22.03
C THR A 288 -26.77 -15.50 21.62
N LEU A 289 -27.04 -15.69 20.32
CA LEU A 289 -28.36 -16.15 19.84
C LEU A 289 -28.74 -17.52 20.40
N ARG A 290 -27.80 -18.47 20.46
CA ARG A 290 -28.04 -19.81 21.02
C ARG A 290 -28.31 -19.77 22.53
N LYS A 291 -27.62 -18.91 23.28
CA LYS A 291 -27.90 -18.68 24.72
C LYS A 291 -29.26 -18.00 24.95
N LYS A 292 -29.63 -17.01 24.14
CA LYS A 292 -30.97 -16.39 24.21
C LYS A 292 -32.08 -17.40 23.92
N ASN A 293 -31.93 -18.21 22.86
CA ASN A 293 -32.93 -19.21 22.49
C ASN A 293 -32.97 -20.40 23.46
N GLY A 294 -31.87 -20.69 24.16
CA GLY A 294 -31.81 -21.69 25.22
C GLY A 294 -32.35 -21.22 26.59
N HIS A 295 -32.55 -19.91 26.79
CA HIS A 295 -33.21 -19.36 27.98
C HIS A 295 -34.72 -19.12 27.78
N THR A 296 -35.23 -19.16 26.56
CA THR A 296 -36.68 -19.07 26.25
C THR A 296 -37.38 -20.42 26.19
N GLN A 297 -36.77 -21.50 26.69
CA GLN A 297 -37.36 -22.85 26.72
C GLN A 297 -37.72 -23.37 28.11
N GLY A 298 -37.69 -22.51 29.14
CA GLY A 298 -38.18 -22.84 30.47
C GLY A 298 -39.01 -21.69 31.03
N GLU A 299 -40.20 -22.01 31.53
CA GLU A 299 -41.13 -21.15 32.27
C GLU A 299 -42.08 -20.29 31.42
N TRP A 300 -43.16 -20.95 30.97
CA TRP A 300 -44.48 -20.33 30.95
C TRP A 300 -45.12 -20.54 32.33
N PRO A 301 -45.47 -19.49 33.09
CA PRO A 301 -46.39 -19.65 34.20
C PRO A 301 -47.81 -19.67 33.65
N MET A 302 -48.41 -20.86 33.59
CA MET A 302 -49.87 -21.00 33.66
C MET A 302 -50.23 -21.21 35.13
N PHE A 303 -50.96 -20.24 35.68
CA PHE A 303 -51.67 -20.20 36.97
C PHE A 303 -50.88 -20.50 38.25
#